data_AF-I4IQL3-F1
#
_entry.id   AF-I4IQL3-F1
#
_cell.length_a   1.000
_cell.length_b   1.000
_cell.length_c   1.000
_cell.angle_alpha   90.00
_cell.angle_beta   90.00
_cell.angle_gamma   90.00
#
_symmetry.space_group_name_H-M   'P 1'
#
loop_
_entity.id
_entity.type
_entity.pdbx_description
1 polymer ?
#
loop_
_entity_poly.entity_id
_entity_poly.type
_entity_poly.pdbx_seq_one_letter_code
_entity_poly.pdbx_strand_id
1 'polypeptide(L)' 'MIKFQETFKNFLVKVDREMETALLFAKLPEAYQIFDPLVDVLPLIPLFFLLLAFVWQASVGFK' A
#
# COMPACT_ATOMS: atom_id res chain seq x y z
N MET A 1 1.21 33.90 -16.43
CA MET A 1 1.82 33.46 -15.16
C MET A 1 0.91 32.48 -14.39
N ILE A 2 -0.35 32.82 -14.11
CA ILE A 2 -1.29 31.94 -13.37
C ILE A 2 -1.57 30.60 -14.09
N LYS A 3 -1.86 30.63 -15.40
CA LYS A 3 -2.08 29.40 -16.20
C LYS A 3 -0.88 28.43 -16.19
N PHE A 4 0.34 28.95 -16.12
CA PHE A 4 1.55 28.12 -16.08
C PHE A 4 1.66 27.36 -14.75
N GLN A 5 1.31 28.02 -13.64
CA GLN A 5 1.29 27.39 -12.31
C GLN A 5 0.24 26.29 -12.21
N GLU A 6 -0.96 26.49 -12.78
CA GLU A 6 -2.00 25.45 -12.82
C GLU A 6 -1.58 24.24 -13.68
N THR A 7 -1.00 24.48 -14.85
CA THR A 7 -0.46 23.40 -15.70
C THR A 7 0.62 22.60 -14.99
N PHE A 8 1.53 23.27 -14.29
CA PHE A 8 2.59 22.61 -13.52
C PHE A 8 2.04 21.83 -12.33
N LYS A 9 1.07 22.40 -11.59
CA LYS A 9 0.39 21.69 -10.50
C LYS A 9 -0.34 20.45 -10.99
N ASN A 10 -1.05 20.53 -12.11
CA ASN A 10 -1.75 19.39 -12.71
C ASN A 10 -0.76 18.32 -13.21
N PHE A 11 0.40 18.72 -13.70
CA PHE A 11 1.48 17.80 -14.06
C PHE A 11 2.04 17.08 -12.84
N LEU A 12 2.35 17.81 -11.76
CA LEU A 12 2.87 17.21 -10.52
C LEU A 12 1.87 16.22 -9.91
N VAL A 13 0.57 16.59 -9.85
CA VAL A 13 -0.50 15.69 -9.38
C VAL A 13 -0.62 14.46 -10.28
N LYS A 14 -0.43 14.62 -11.59
CA LYS A 14 -0.45 13.48 -12.52
C LYS A 14 0.75 12.55 -12.31
N VAL A 15 1.96 13.10 -12.14
CA VAL A 15 3.17 12.32 -11.86
C VAL A 15 3.05 11.57 -10.54
N ASP A 16 2.52 12.21 -9.50
CA ASP A 16 2.29 11.57 -8.19
C ASP A 16 1.35 10.36 -8.30
N ARG A 17 0.23 10.53 -9.01
CA ARG A 17 -0.75 9.48 -9.29
C ARG A 17 -0.20 8.32 -10.13
N GLU A 18 0.71 8.61 -11.06
CA GLU A 18 1.38 7.57 -11.87
C GLU A 18 2.45 6.82 -11.09
N MET A 19 3.12 7.48 -10.13
CA MET A 19 4.10 6.83 -9.28
C MET A 19 3.44 5.86 -8.29
N GLU A 20 2.27 6.20 -7.74
CA GLU A 20 1.51 5.29 -6.87
C GLU A 20 1.13 3.98 -7.59
N THR A 21 0.65 4.05 -8.84
CA THR A 21 0.30 2.84 -9.60
C THR A 21 1.54 2.05 -10.01
N ALA A 22 2.64 2.72 -10.34
CA ALA A 22 3.90 2.06 -10.65
C ALA A 22 4.43 1.26 -9.46
N LEU A 23 4.33 1.77 -8.23
CA LEU A 23 4.76 1.06 -7.02
C LEU A 23 3.90 -0.18 -6.70
N LEU A 24 2.61 -0.16 -7.06
CA LEU A 24 1.70 -1.29 -6.83
C LEU A 24 1.95 -2.47 -7.79
N PHE A 25 2.55 -2.24 -8.96
CA PHE A 25 2.82 -3.26 -9.98
C PHE A 25 4.32 -3.42 -10.31
N ALA A 26 5.20 -2.77 -9.55
CA ALA A 26 6.63 -2.90 -9.73
C ALA A 26 7.11 -4.28 -9.29
N LYS A 27 7.97 -4.90 -10.10
CA LYS A 27 8.73 -6.07 -9.68
C LYS A 27 9.71 -5.69 -8.57
N LEU A 28 9.96 -6.62 -7.66
CA LEU A 28 11.00 -6.45 -6.67
C LEU A 28 12.39 -6.43 -7.36
N PRO A 29 13.40 -5.84 -6.69
CA PRO A 29 14.78 -5.99 -7.13
C PRO A 29 15.22 -7.46 -7.10
N GLU A 30 16.17 -7.84 -7.96
CA GLU A 30 16.61 -9.23 -8.15
C GLU A 30 16.96 -9.98 -6.84
N ALA A 31 17.62 -9.29 -5.90
CA ALA A 31 17.99 -9.85 -4.60
C ALA A 31 16.79 -10.21 -3.69
N TYR A 32 15.62 -9.63 -3.95
CA TYR A 32 14.41 -9.85 -3.15
C TYR A 32 13.33 -10.66 -3.86
N GLN A 33 13.56 -11.09 -5.11
CA GLN A 33 12.59 -11.86 -5.90
C GLN A 33 12.15 -13.18 -5.23
N ILE A 34 13.00 -13.77 -4.37
CA ILE A 34 12.63 -14.94 -3.58
C ILE A 34 11.47 -14.67 -2.59
N PHE A 35 11.26 -13.41 -2.22
CA PHE A 35 10.20 -12.95 -1.33
C PHE A 35 8.95 -12.47 -2.08
N ASP A 36 8.89 -12.57 -3.41
CA ASP A 36 7.70 -12.21 -4.20
C ASP A 36 6.42 -12.84 -3.59
N PRO A 37 6.38 -14.16 -3.26
CA PRO A 37 5.18 -14.76 -2.67
C PRO A 37 4.82 -14.21 -1.27
N LEU A 38 5.79 -13.69 -0.53
CA LEU A 38 5.55 -13.07 0.79
C LEU A 38 4.94 -11.69 0.61
N VAL A 39 5.46 -10.89 -0.32
CA VAL A 39 4.96 -9.53 -0.61
C VAL A 39 3.53 -9.56 -1.10
N ASP A 40 3.15 -10.58 -1.89
CA ASP A 40 1.77 -10.81 -2.32
C ASP A 40 0.78 -10.94 -1.15
N VAL A 41 1.24 -11.36 0.04
CA VAL A 41 0.41 -11.55 1.24
C VAL A 41 0.41 -10.32 2.17
N LEU A 42 1.42 -9.44 2.09
CA LEU A 42 1.53 -8.26 2.97
C LEU A 42 0.29 -7.34 2.97
N PRO A 43 -0.41 -7.10 1.83
CA PRO A 43 -1.64 -6.29 1.84
C PRO A 43 -2.75 -6.83 2.74
N LEU A 44 -2.69 -8.11 3.14
CA LEU A 44 -3.68 -8.75 4.01
C LEU A 44 -3.46 -8.46 5.51
N ILE A 45 -2.29 -7.94 5.90
CA ILE A 45 -1.93 -7.66 7.30
C ILE A 45 -3.00 -6.84 8.06
N PRO A 46 -3.59 -5.77 7.50
CA PRO A 46 -4.64 -5.02 8.20
C PRO A 46 -5.85 -5.88 8.58
N LEU A 47 -6.21 -6.87 7.74
CA LEU A 47 -7.30 -7.80 8.05
C LEU A 47 -6.90 -8.75 9.19
N PHE A 48 -5.65 -9.21 9.23
CA PHE A 48 -5.17 -10.04 10.35
C PHE A 48 -5.21 -9.30 11.69
N PHE A 49 -4.94 -7.99 11.72
CA PHE A 49 -5.09 -7.20 12.95
C PHE A 49 -6.55 -7.10 13.40
N LEU A 50 -7.49 -6.93 12.47
CA LEU A 50 -8.92 -6.98 12.78
C LEU A 50 -9.30 -8.34 13.38
N LEU A 51 -8.90 -9.45 12.74
CA LEU A 51 -9.17 -10.80 13.24
C LEU A 51 -8.49 -11.06 14.59
N LEU A 52 -7.28 -10.56 14.79
CA LEU A 52 -6.56 -10.66 16.06
C LEU A 52 -7.31 -9.97 17.19
N ALA A 53 -8.00 -8.86 16.94
CA ALA A 53 -8.83 -8.21 17.95
C ALA A 53 -9.95 -9.13 18.45
N PHE A 54 -10.58 -9.91 17.56
CA PHE A 54 -11.58 -10.90 17.95
C PHE A 54 -10.97 -12.09 18.68
N VAL A 55 -9.79 -12.57 18.25
CA VAL A 55 -9.06 -13.62 18.96
C VAL A 55 -8.71 -13.18 20.39
N TRP A 56 -8.24 -11.94 20.54
CA TRP A 56 -7.94 -11.34 21.83
C TRP A 56 -9.20 -11.23 22.69
N GLN A 57 -10.29 -10.68 22.14
CA GLN A 57 -11.56 -10.57 22.85
C GLN A 57 -12.12 -11.93 23.28
N ALA A 58 -12.06 -12.94 22.40
CA ALA A 58 -12.44 -14.30 22.73
C ALA A 58 -11.57 -14.91 23.85
N SER A 59 -10.28 -14.58 23.90
CA SER A 59 -9.35 -15.06 24.93
C SER A 59 -9.64 -14.50 26.32
N VAL A 60 -10.23 -13.30 26.41
CA VAL A 60 -10.65 -12.68 27.68
C VAL A 60 -12.15 -12.86 27.99
N GLY A 61 -12.88 -13.54 27.09
CA GLY A 61 -14.30 -13.88 27.26
C GLY A 61 -15.28 -12.79 26.86
N PHE A 62 -14.91 -11.90 25.93
CA PHE A 62 -15.76 -10.78 25.46
C PHE A 62 -16.33 -9.92 26.60
N LYS A 63 -15.46 -9.53 27.52
CA LYS A 63 -15.78 -8.66 28.66
C LYS A 63 -15.57 -7.20 28.30
#